data_AF-A0A0T9R1Y4-F1
#
_entry.id   AF-A0A0T9R1Y4-F1
#
_cell.length_a   1.000
_cell.length_b   1.000
_cell.length_c   1.000
_cell.angle_alpha   90.00
_cell.angle_beta   90.00
_cell.angle_gamma   90.00
#
_symmetry.space_group_name_H-M   'P 1'
#
loop_
_entity.id
_entity.type
_entity.pdbx_description
1 polymer ?
#
loop_
_entity_poly.entity_id
_entity_poly.type
_entity_poly.pdbx_seq_one_letter_code
_entity_poly.pdbx_strand_id
1 'polypeptide(L)' 'MNDNNKNYKPITVSVVLSSESNKRLTEAAEKAGRSKRIEAMLRIAHHLKTIPEVDGNYWEIISDKETT' A
#
# COMPACT_ATOMS: atom_id res chain seq x y z
N MET A 1 16.67 -27.21 3.70
CA MET A 1 15.41 -26.54 3.30
C MET A 1 15.56 -26.23 1.83
N ASN A 2 14.65 -26.69 0.97
CA ASN A 2 14.73 -26.43 -0.46
C ASN A 2 14.39 -24.96 -0.70
N ASP A 3 15.41 -24.13 -0.91
CA ASP A 3 15.26 -22.79 -1.46
C ASP A 3 14.84 -22.94 -2.93
N ASN A 4 13.54 -23.14 -3.11
CA ASN A 4 12.91 -23.06 -4.42
C ASN A 4 13.18 -21.65 -4.94
N ASN A 5 14.07 -21.57 -5.93
CA ASN A 5 14.47 -20.38 -6.67
C ASN A 5 13.24 -19.71 -7.30
N LYS A 6 12.46 -18.97 -6.51
CA LYS A 6 11.27 -18.27 -6.95
C LYS A 6 11.72 -17.03 -7.72
N ASN A 7 11.65 -17.11 -9.03
CA ASN A 7 11.89 -15.99 -9.92
C ASN A 7 10.66 -15.05 -9.91
N TYR A 8 10.68 -14.03 -9.05
CA TYR A 8 9.63 -13.03 -8.96
C TYR A 8 9.76 -12.00 -10.08
N LYS A 9 8.79 -11.97 -10.99
CA LYS A 9 8.72 -10.97 -12.08
C LYS A 9 7.91 -9.74 -11.62
N PRO A 10 8.20 -8.54 -12.17
CA PRO A 10 7.35 -7.37 -11.95
C PRO A 10 5.92 -7.66 -12.42
N ILE A 11 4.95 -7.30 -11.59
CA ILE A 11 3.51 -7.41 -11.89
C ILE A 11 2.83 -6.06 -11.65
N THR A 12 1.64 -5.90 -12.25
CA THR A 12 0.73 -4.80 -11.88
C THR A 12 -0.36 -5.37 -10.99
N VAL A 13 -0.64 -4.68 -9.89
CA VAL A 13 -1.76 -4.98 -9.00
C VAL A 13 -2.79 -3.86 -9.11
N SER A 14 -4.07 -4.22 -9.14
CA SER A 14 -5.19 -3.28 -9.06
C SER A 14 -5.78 -3.38 -7.65
N VAL A 15 -5.92 -2.24 -6.97
CA VAL A 15 -6.42 -2.16 -5.60
C VAL A 15 -7.57 -1.16 -5.53
N VAL A 16 -8.60 -1.51 -4.76
CA VAL A 16 -9.68 -0.60 -4.41
C VAL A 16 -9.31 0.06 -3.09
N LEU A 17 -9.28 1.39 -3.08
CA LEU A 17 -9.01 2.17 -1.87
C LEU A 17 -10.33 2.62 -1.25
N SER A 18 -10.36 2.67 0.08
CA SER A 18 -11.40 3.40 0.79
C SER A 18 -11.38 4.90 0.44
N SER A 19 -12.46 5.62 0.72
CA SER A 19 -12.55 7.04 0.43
C SER A 19 -11.45 7.82 1.16
N GLU A 20 -11.22 7.50 2.43
CA GLU A 20 -10.20 8.16 3.25
C GLU A 20 -8.78 7.81 2.76
N SER A 21 -8.52 6.55 2.42
CA SER A 21 -7.22 6.13 1.87
C SER A 21 -6.93 6.83 0.54
N ASN A 22 -7.94 6.97 -0.33
CA ASN A 22 -7.82 7.70 -1.58
C ASN A 22 -7.54 9.19 -1.33
N LYS A 23 -8.21 9.81 -0.36
CA LYS A 23 -7.96 11.22 0.03
C LYS A 23 -6.51 11.40 0.48
N ARG A 24 -6.03 10.60 1.44
CA ARG A 24 -4.65 10.64 1.95
C ARG A 24 -3.62 10.44 0.85
N LEU A 25 -3.86 9.51 -0.09
CA LEU A 25 -2.99 9.28 -1.23
C LEU A 25 -2.98 10.48 -2.20
N THR A 26 -4.12 11.14 -2.40
CA THR A 26 -4.25 12.35 -3.23
C THR A 26 -3.38 13.46 -2.68
N GLU A 27 -3.59 13.82 -1.43
CA GLU A 27 -2.92 14.94 -0.78
C GLU A 27 -1.40 14.72 -0.74
N ALA A 28 -0.97 13.48 -0.46
CA ALA A 28 0.43 13.10 -0.50
C ALA A 28 1.05 13.24 -1.89
N ALA A 29 0.35 12.76 -2.93
CA ALA A 29 0.83 12.83 -4.30
C ALA A 29 0.95 14.29 -4.78
N GLU A 30 -0.05 15.13 -4.49
CA GLU A 30 -0.04 16.56 -4.79
C GLU A 30 1.12 17.27 -4.09
N LYS A 31 1.28 17.06 -2.77
CA LYS A 31 2.37 17.65 -1.99
C LYS A 31 3.75 17.26 -2.51
N ALA A 32 3.91 16.05 -3.03
CA ALA A 32 5.15 15.55 -3.59
C ALA A 32 5.36 15.91 -5.08
N GLY A 33 4.37 16.52 -5.75
CA GLY A 33 4.42 16.80 -7.19
C GLY A 33 4.42 15.53 -8.06
N ARG A 34 3.77 14.45 -7.59
CA ARG A 34 3.75 13.14 -8.27
C ARG A 34 2.35 12.76 -8.72
N SER A 35 2.26 11.83 -9.67
CA SER A 35 1.00 11.16 -9.94
C SER A 35 0.65 10.21 -8.79
N LYS A 36 -0.65 10.01 -8.56
CA LYS A 36 -1.14 9.02 -7.57
C LYS A 36 -0.55 7.64 -7.75
N ARG A 37 -0.36 7.19 -9.00
CA ARG A 37 0.21 5.87 -9.31
C ARG A 37 1.64 5.75 -8.80
N ILE A 38 2.47 6.76 -9.04
CA ILE A 38 3.88 6.76 -8.58
C ILE A 38 3.92 6.81 -7.06
N GLU A 39 3.13 7.68 -6.44
CA GLU A 39 3.09 7.79 -4.97
C GLU A 39 2.62 6.48 -4.32
N ALA A 40 1.60 5.82 -4.89
CA ALA A 40 1.13 4.51 -4.41
C ALA A 40 2.22 3.44 -4.53
N MET A 41 2.90 3.37 -5.68
CA MET A 41 4.01 2.45 -5.90
C MET A 41 5.13 2.66 -4.88
N LEU A 42 5.52 3.91 -4.63
CA LEU A 42 6.56 4.25 -3.65
C LEU A 42 6.14 3.88 -2.23
N ARG A 43 4.90 4.14 -1.84
CA ARG A 43 4.38 3.79 -0.50
C ARG A 43 4.34 2.29 -0.28
N ILE A 44 3.89 1.51 -1.26
CA ILE A 44 3.90 0.05 -1.21
C ILE A 44 5.34 -0.46 -1.10
N ALA A 45 6.24 0.00 -1.96
CA ALA A 45 7.65 -0.42 -1.94
C ALA A 45 8.35 -0.06 -0.63
N HIS A 46 8.10 1.13 -0.10
CA HIS A 46 8.64 1.57 1.18
C HIS A 46 8.10 0.71 2.32
N HIS A 47 6.78 0.54 2.41
CA HIS A 47 6.14 -0.23 3.48
C HIS A 47 6.63 -1.68 3.49
N LEU A 48 6.68 -2.35 2.34
CA LEU A 48 7.20 -3.73 2.24
C LEU A 48 8.69 -3.85 2.60
N LYS A 49 9.47 -2.77 2.49
CA LYS A 49 10.88 -2.75 2.88
C LYS A 49 11.08 -2.53 4.38
N THR A 50 10.20 -1.74 5.01
CA THR A 50 10.38 -1.30 6.40
C THR A 50 9.51 -2.04 7.41
N ILE A 51 8.41 -2.65 6.96
CA ILE A 51 7.41 -3.30 7.79
C ILE A 51 7.29 -4.77 7.33
N PRO A 52 7.81 -5.72 8.13
CA PRO A 52 7.91 -7.13 7.73
C PRO A 52 6.56 -7.86 7.75
N GLU A 53 5.64 -7.39 8.59
CA GLU A 53 4.29 -7.93 8.73
C GLU A 53 3.33 -6.79 9.05
N VAL A 54 2.14 -6.83 8.45
CA VAL A 54 1.05 -5.91 8.79
C VAL A 54 0.25 -6.59 9.91
N ASP A 55 0.47 -6.15 11.14
CA ASP A 55 -0.28 -6.62 12.32
C ASP A 55 -1.62 -5.86 12.45
N GLY A 56 -2.64 -6.55 12.97
CA GLY A 56 -3.99 -6.02 13.17
C GLY A 56 -5.08 -6.70 12.33
N ASN A 57 -6.34 -6.35 12.62
CA ASN A 57 -7.49 -6.87 11.88
C ASN A 57 -7.54 -6.21 10.49
N TYR A 58 -7.36 -7.01 9.44
CA TYR A 58 -7.40 -6.54 8.04
C TYR A 58 -8.61 -5.67 7.72
N TRP A 59 -9.79 -5.98 8.29
CA TRP A 59 -11.00 -5.21 8.07
C TRP A 59 -10.95 -3.85 8.74
N GLU A 60 -10.28 -3.71 9.88
CA GLU A 60 -10.09 -2.42 10.56
C GLU A 60 -9.06 -1.57 9.81
N ILE A 61 -8.03 -2.19 9.21
CA ILE A 61 -7.01 -1.48 8.44
C ILE A 61 -7.57 -0.89 7.14
N ILE A 62 -8.49 -1.61 6.49
CA ILE A 62 -9.07 -1.19 5.21
C ILE A 62 -10.43 -0.50 5.34
N SER A 63 -11.09 -0.57 6.50
CA SER A 63 -12.36 0.11 6.73
C SER A 63 -12.14 1.46 7.40
N ASP A 64 -12.87 2.47 6.92
CA ASP A 64 -12.83 3.84 7.44
C ASP A 64 -13.53 3.95 8.82
N LYS A 65 -13.69 2.85 9.57
CA LYS A 65 -14.31 2.90 10.89
C LYS A 65 -13.30 3.47 11.87
N GLU A 66 -13.39 4.76 12.12
CA GLU A 66 -12.89 5.34 13.36
C GLU A 66 -13.54 4.58 14.52
N THR A 67 -12.74 3.82 15.28
CA THR A 67 -13.18 3.30 16.57
C THR A 67 -13.54 4.49 17.45
N THR A 68 -14.85 4.71 17.59
CA THR A 68 -15.46 5.72 18.47
C THR A 68 -15.23 5.37 19.93
#